data_AF-A0A7S0BS44-F1
#
_entry.id   AF-A0A7S0BS44-F1
#
_cell.length_a   1.000
_cell.length_b   1.000
_cell.length_c   1.000
_cell.angle_alpha   90.00
_cell.angle_beta   90.00
_cell.angle_gamma   90.00
#
_symmetry.space_group_name_H-M   'P 1'
#
loop_
_entity.id
_entity.type
_entity.pdbx_description
1 polymer ?
#
loop_
_entity_poly.entity_id
_entity_poly.type
_entity_poly.pdbx_seq_one_letter_code
_entity_poly.pdbx_strand_id
1 'polypeptide(L)'
;MISLERLSKATSAFQKALKLSPKCVPAVVGLARRYEQDGEVARAIKTLEEYVNKYNGEGSRRQRAAVSRARVEIVDILTEHREFEDAWKHLKQALLENPTNDIVLQTAEKLETSMRDLVDSNDGSERASGRYRARALNFDDDVPNDNEDNVADPF
;
A
#
# COMPACT_ATOMS: atom_id res chain seq x y z
N MET A 1 17.48 0.75 28.79
CA MET A 1 17.81 -0.64 28.35
C MET A 1 16.54 -1.49 28.26
N ILE A 2 15.48 -0.99 27.58
CA ILE A 2 14.13 -1.61 27.51
C ILE A 2 13.78 -2.07 26.08
N SER A 3 14.60 -1.71 25.10
CA SER A 3 14.25 -1.82 23.68
C SER A 3 14.31 -3.27 23.20
N LEU A 4 15.45 -3.95 23.19
CA LEU A 4 15.59 -5.24 22.49
C LEU A 4 14.65 -6.38 22.99
N GLU A 5 14.31 -6.40 24.28
CA GLU A 5 13.53 -7.50 24.87
C GLU A 5 12.01 -7.39 24.60
N ARG A 6 11.48 -6.18 24.43
CA ARG A 6 10.07 -5.97 24.04
C ARG A 6 9.87 -6.15 22.54
N LEU A 7 10.89 -5.82 21.75
CA LEU A 7 10.85 -5.91 20.29
C LEU A 7 10.82 -7.38 19.82
N SER A 8 11.62 -8.25 20.42
CA SER A 8 11.59 -9.70 20.12
C SER A 8 10.25 -10.35 20.50
N LYS A 9 9.63 -9.90 21.60
CA LYS A 9 8.31 -10.37 22.05
C LYS A 9 7.20 -9.95 21.08
N ALA A 10 7.27 -8.74 20.51
CA ALA A 10 6.29 -8.26 19.54
C ALA A 10 6.30 -9.08 18.24
N THR A 11 7.48 -9.28 17.65
CA THR A 11 7.66 -10.10 16.44
C THR A 11 7.15 -11.53 16.66
N SER A 12 7.48 -12.13 17.82
CA SER A 12 7.00 -13.48 18.18
C SER A 12 5.47 -13.55 18.36
N ALA A 13 4.86 -12.52 18.95
CA ALA A 13 3.41 -12.44 19.13
C ALA A 13 2.68 -12.33 17.79
N PHE A 14 3.16 -11.50 16.87
CA PHE A 14 2.58 -11.38 15.53
C PHE A 14 2.74 -12.67 14.72
N GLN A 15 3.91 -13.33 14.79
CA GLN A 15 4.10 -14.63 14.15
C GLN A 15 3.14 -15.70 14.71
N LYS A 16 2.90 -15.73 16.03
CA LYS A 16 1.89 -16.62 16.63
C LYS A 16 0.50 -16.28 16.15
N ALA A 17 0.15 -14.99 16.07
CA ALA A 17 -1.14 -14.54 15.56
C ALA A 17 -1.35 -14.97 14.09
N LEU A 18 -0.31 -14.89 13.25
CA LEU A 18 -0.36 -15.35 11.86
C LEU A 18 -0.44 -16.88 11.73
N LYS A 19 0.13 -17.64 12.69
CA LYS A 19 -0.06 -19.09 12.75
C LYS A 19 -1.51 -19.47 13.09
N LEU A 20 -2.15 -18.72 13.99
CA LEU A 20 -3.54 -18.96 14.40
C LEU A 20 -4.55 -18.44 13.37
N SER A 21 -4.26 -17.29 12.76
CA SER A 21 -5.08 -16.65 11.75
C SER A 21 -4.19 -16.10 10.63
N PRO A 22 -3.94 -16.90 9.58
CA PRO A 22 -3.05 -16.50 8.47
C PRO A 22 -3.52 -15.28 7.67
N LYS A 23 -4.80 -14.91 7.82
CA LYS A 23 -5.45 -13.77 7.13
C LYS A 23 -5.58 -12.53 8.04
N CYS A 24 -4.88 -12.52 9.18
CA CYS A 24 -4.95 -11.43 10.14
C CYS A 24 -4.11 -10.23 9.66
N VAL A 25 -4.76 -9.27 9.00
CA VAL A 25 -4.11 -8.02 8.52
C VAL A 25 -3.39 -7.27 9.65
N PRO A 26 -3.98 -7.06 10.84
CA PRO A 26 -3.27 -6.36 11.91
C PRO A 26 -1.97 -7.06 12.33
N ALA A 27 -1.92 -8.40 12.23
CA ALA A 27 -0.72 -9.16 12.60
C ALA A 27 0.38 -9.04 11.55
N VAL A 28 0.06 -9.10 10.25
CA VAL A 28 1.08 -8.92 9.20
C VAL A 28 1.58 -7.48 9.15
N VAL A 29 0.69 -6.50 9.31
CA VAL A 29 1.05 -5.07 9.39
C VAL A 29 1.92 -4.80 10.62
N GLY A 30 1.53 -5.31 11.79
CA GLY A 30 2.32 -5.17 13.01
C GLY A 30 3.71 -5.79 12.89
N LEU A 31 3.83 -6.92 12.18
CA LEU A 31 5.11 -7.55 11.90
C LEU A 31 5.97 -6.70 10.94
N ALA A 32 5.38 -6.17 9.88
CA ALA A 32 6.08 -5.30 8.93
C ALA A 32 6.56 -4.00 9.58
N ARG A 33 5.70 -3.31 10.34
CA ARG A 33 6.08 -2.11 11.10
C ARG A 33 7.19 -2.39 12.12
N ARG A 34 7.23 -3.59 12.71
CA ARG A 34 8.33 -3.98 13.59
C ARG A 34 9.64 -4.10 12.80
N TYR A 35 9.63 -4.77 11.65
CA TYR A 35 10.80 -4.85 10.77
C TYR A 35 11.27 -3.47 10.30
N GLU A 36 10.34 -2.59 9.91
CA GLU A 36 10.65 -1.19 9.56
C GLU A 36 11.33 -0.46 10.71
N GLN A 37 10.78 -0.55 11.93
CA GLN A 37 11.37 0.05 13.12
C GLN A 37 12.72 -0.55 13.53
N ASP A 38 13.03 -1.78 13.08
CA ASP A 38 14.35 -2.41 13.21
C ASP A 38 15.32 -1.99 12.08
N GLY A 39 14.90 -1.10 11.18
CA GLY A 39 15.65 -0.66 10.01
C GLY A 39 15.63 -1.66 8.85
N GLU A 40 14.89 -2.77 8.99
CA GLU A 40 14.78 -3.83 8.00
C GLU A 40 13.64 -3.56 7.00
N VAL A 41 13.64 -2.38 6.40
CA VAL A 41 12.58 -1.89 5.48
C VAL A 41 12.26 -2.89 4.37
N ALA A 42 13.29 -3.45 3.74
CA ALA A 42 13.12 -4.45 2.69
C ALA A 42 12.40 -5.72 3.19
N ARG A 43 12.63 -6.14 4.45
CA ARG A 43 11.91 -7.28 5.04
C ARG A 43 10.47 -6.91 5.40
N ALA A 44 10.23 -5.67 5.83
CA ALA A 44 8.88 -5.16 6.09
C ALA A 44 8.02 -5.24 4.83
N ILE A 45 8.50 -4.64 3.73
CA ILE A 45 7.82 -4.64 2.43
C ILE A 45 7.60 -6.06 1.95
N LYS A 46 8.65 -6.90 1.93
CA LYS A 46 8.55 -8.29 1.48
C LYS A 46 7.50 -9.09 2.25
N THR A 47 7.41 -8.89 3.57
CA THR A 47 6.41 -9.56 4.42
C THR A 47 4.98 -9.21 4.00
N LEU A 48 4.73 -7.94 3.65
CA LEU A 48 3.43 -7.48 3.17
C LEU A 48 3.16 -7.95 1.73
N GLU A 49 4.17 -7.93 0.86
CA GLU A 49 4.05 -8.43 -0.51
C GLU A 49 3.71 -9.93 -0.55
N GLU A 50 4.37 -10.75 0.28
CA GLU A 50 4.05 -12.17 0.40
C GLU A 50 2.60 -12.40 0.83
N TYR A 51 2.11 -11.57 1.77
CA TYR A 51 0.71 -11.60 2.18
C TYR A 51 -0.23 -11.21 1.05
N VAL A 52 0.04 -10.11 0.36
CA VAL A 52 -0.75 -9.64 -0.78
C VAL A 52 -0.79 -10.71 -1.86
N ASN A 53 0.36 -11.21 -2.32
CA ASN A 53 0.46 -12.22 -3.37
C ASN A 53 -0.32 -13.50 -3.02
N LYS A 54 -0.29 -13.91 -1.75
CA LYS A 54 -1.01 -15.10 -1.30
C LYS A 54 -2.53 -14.93 -1.28
N TYR A 55 -3.04 -13.70 -1.13
CA TYR A 55 -4.46 -13.44 -0.92
C TYR A 55 -5.12 -12.56 -2.01
N ASN A 56 -4.38 -12.15 -3.04
CA ASN A 56 -4.88 -11.25 -4.08
C ASN A 56 -5.88 -11.88 -5.08
N GLY A 57 -5.88 -13.22 -5.22
CA GLY A 57 -6.65 -13.90 -6.29
C GLY A 57 -7.93 -14.63 -5.87
N GLU A 58 -8.10 -14.98 -4.60
CA GLU A 58 -9.08 -16.03 -4.19
C GLU A 58 -10.19 -15.53 -3.25
N GLY A 59 -10.43 -14.23 -3.23
CA GLY A 59 -11.02 -13.58 -2.06
C GLY A 59 -12.46 -13.07 -2.15
N SER A 60 -13.29 -13.47 -1.19
CA SER A 60 -14.52 -12.75 -0.79
C SER A 60 -14.24 -11.25 -0.57
N ARG A 61 -15.27 -10.38 -0.63
CA ARG A 61 -15.15 -8.91 -0.44
C ARG A 61 -14.26 -8.48 0.74
N ARG A 62 -14.29 -9.24 1.86
CA ARG A 62 -13.44 -9.00 3.05
C ARG A 62 -11.94 -9.21 2.80
N GLN A 63 -11.58 -10.15 1.94
CA GLN A 63 -10.19 -10.44 1.61
C GLN A 63 -9.62 -9.37 0.67
N ARG A 64 -10.42 -8.88 -0.28
CA ARG A 64 -10.05 -7.72 -1.10
C ARG A 64 -9.74 -6.49 -0.23
N ALA A 65 -10.60 -6.15 0.71
CA ALA A 65 -10.33 -5.06 1.66
C ALA A 65 -9.06 -5.28 2.51
N ALA A 66 -8.81 -6.53 2.91
CA ALA A 66 -7.61 -6.90 3.65
C ALA A 66 -6.31 -6.73 2.83
N VAL A 67 -6.35 -7.13 1.56
CA VAL A 67 -5.24 -6.96 0.61
C VAL A 67 -5.02 -5.47 0.33
N SER A 68 -6.08 -4.70 0.05
CA SER A 68 -5.97 -3.24 -0.15
C SER A 68 -5.31 -2.57 1.06
N ARG A 69 -5.68 -2.95 2.28
CA ARG A 69 -5.07 -2.40 3.50
C ARG A 69 -3.58 -2.75 3.62
N ALA A 70 -3.21 -3.99 3.31
CA ALA A 70 -1.80 -4.38 3.31
C ALA A 70 -1.00 -3.64 2.23
N ARG A 71 -1.59 -3.38 1.05
CA ARG A 71 -0.97 -2.57 0.00
C ARG A 71 -0.78 -1.11 0.40
N VAL A 72 -1.78 -0.50 1.04
CA VAL A 72 -1.68 0.86 1.59
C VAL A 72 -0.51 0.95 2.56
N GLU A 73 -0.33 -0.07 3.42
CA GLU A 73 0.80 -0.12 4.33
C GLU A 73 2.16 -0.15 3.61
N ILE A 74 2.27 -0.89 2.50
CA ILE A 74 3.48 -0.89 1.66
C ILE A 74 3.75 0.52 1.14
N VAL A 75 2.71 1.19 0.62
CA VAL A 75 2.82 2.56 0.08
C VAL A 75 3.27 3.53 1.18
N ASP A 76 2.69 3.45 2.38
CA ASP A 76 3.07 4.30 3.50
C ASP A 76 4.54 4.13 3.88
N ILE A 77 5.01 2.89 4.06
CA ILE A 77 6.41 2.59 4.38
C ILE A 77 7.34 3.13 3.28
N LEU A 78 7.03 2.86 2.01
CA LEU A 78 7.84 3.35 0.89
C LEU A 78 7.86 4.89 0.82
N THR A 79 6.74 5.54 1.12
CA THR A 79 6.63 7.00 1.15
C THR A 79 7.49 7.60 2.26
N GLU A 80 7.41 7.03 3.47
CA GLU A 80 8.21 7.42 4.64
C GLU A 80 9.72 7.28 4.36
N HIS A 81 10.09 6.24 3.60
CA HIS A 81 11.46 5.98 3.17
C HIS A 81 11.87 6.66 1.85
N ARG A 82 11.01 7.51 1.28
CA ARG A 82 11.25 8.29 0.04
C ARG A 82 11.45 7.43 -1.22
N GLU A 83 10.98 6.19 -1.21
CA GLU A 83 10.96 5.26 -2.33
C GLU A 83 9.70 5.48 -3.18
N PHE A 84 9.57 6.69 -3.74
CA PHE A 84 8.35 7.16 -4.40
C PHE A 84 7.96 6.39 -5.67
N GLU A 85 8.93 5.85 -6.40
CA GLU A 85 8.66 5.05 -7.61
C GLU A 85 7.94 3.74 -7.27
N ASP A 86 8.45 3.03 -6.26
CA ASP A 86 7.85 1.78 -5.79
C ASP A 86 6.53 2.06 -5.06
N ALA A 87 6.45 3.13 -4.26
CA ALA A 87 5.21 3.56 -3.61
C ALA A 87 4.09 3.75 -4.66
N TRP A 88 4.40 4.44 -5.76
CA TRP A 88 3.44 4.67 -6.84
C TRP A 88 3.04 3.39 -7.56
N LYS A 89 3.96 2.44 -7.74
CA LYS A 89 3.68 1.13 -8.33
C LYS A 89 2.69 0.33 -7.48
N HIS A 90 2.87 0.30 -6.16
CA HIS A 90 1.95 -0.39 -5.25
C HIS A 90 0.60 0.31 -5.13
N LEU A 91 0.59 1.65 -5.15
CA LEU A 91 -0.64 2.45 -5.16
C LEU A 91 -1.48 2.19 -6.42
N LYS A 92 -0.87 2.14 -7.60
CA LYS A 92 -1.56 1.81 -8.85
C LYS A 92 -2.26 0.44 -8.76
N GLN A 93 -1.59 -0.56 -8.22
CA GLN A 93 -2.20 -1.88 -8.05
C GLN A 93 -3.37 -1.84 -7.08
N ALA A 94 -3.28 -1.08 -5.99
CA ALA A 94 -4.37 -0.92 -5.04
C ALA A 94 -5.59 -0.21 -5.65
N LEU A 95 -5.36 0.80 -6.50
CA LEU A 95 -6.41 1.53 -7.22
C LEU A 95 -7.08 0.66 -8.29
N LEU A 96 -6.32 -0.15 -9.03
CA LEU A 96 -6.87 -1.12 -9.99
C LEU A 96 -7.77 -2.16 -9.32
N GLU A 97 -7.37 -2.64 -8.12
CA GLU A 97 -8.13 -3.65 -7.38
C GLU A 97 -9.42 -3.09 -6.75
N ASN A 98 -9.39 -1.82 -6.33
CA ASN A 98 -10.54 -1.17 -5.70
C ASN A 98 -10.49 0.36 -5.89
N PRO A 99 -10.98 0.87 -7.05
CA PRO A 99 -10.85 2.29 -7.41
C PRO A 99 -11.60 3.25 -6.47
N THR A 100 -12.66 2.76 -5.81
CA THR A 100 -13.54 3.56 -4.94
C THR A 100 -13.19 3.42 -3.45
N ASN A 101 -12.04 2.82 -3.13
CA ASN A 101 -11.62 2.67 -1.75
C ASN A 101 -11.06 3.99 -1.19
N ASP A 102 -11.83 4.64 -0.33
CA ASP A 102 -11.46 5.89 0.34
C ASP A 102 -10.05 5.87 0.95
N ILE A 103 -9.64 4.74 1.54
CA ILE A 103 -8.32 4.62 2.16
C ILE A 103 -7.22 4.71 1.08
N VAL A 104 -7.44 4.07 -0.07
CA VAL A 104 -6.47 4.07 -1.18
C VAL A 104 -6.40 5.46 -1.82
N LEU A 105 -7.54 6.14 -1.96
CA LEU A 105 -7.60 7.52 -2.46
C LEU A 105 -6.88 8.50 -1.52
N GLN A 106 -7.12 8.43 -0.21
CA GLN A 106 -6.40 9.23 0.79
C GLN A 106 -4.89 8.95 0.76
N THR A 107 -4.51 7.70 0.54
CA THR A 107 -3.09 7.31 0.41
C THR A 107 -2.47 7.91 -0.86
N ALA A 108 -3.23 7.99 -1.95
CA ALA A 108 -2.79 8.67 -3.17
C ALA A 108 -2.53 10.16 -2.93
N GLU A 109 -3.48 10.86 -2.30
CA GLU A 109 -3.34 12.28 -1.96
C GLU A 109 -2.12 12.53 -1.05
N LYS A 110 -1.90 11.66 -0.05
CA LYS A 110 -0.74 11.74 0.85
C LYS A 110 0.57 11.53 0.10
N LEU A 111 0.63 10.56 -0.79
CA LEU A 111 1.82 10.27 -1.60
C LEU A 111 2.15 11.46 -2.52
N GLU A 112 1.15 12.01 -3.21
CA GLU A 112 1.29 13.18 -4.07
C GLU A 112 1.76 14.42 -3.29
N THR A 113 1.18 14.65 -2.11
CA THR A 113 1.61 15.73 -1.23
C THR A 113 3.07 15.56 -0.82
N SER A 114 3.45 14.35 -0.41
CA SER A 114 4.83 14.03 -0.01
C SER A 114 5.83 14.20 -1.16
N MET A 115 5.43 13.86 -2.40
CA MET A 115 6.24 14.10 -3.60
C MET A 115 6.36 15.60 -3.91
N ARG A 116 5.26 16.36 -3.81
CA ARG A 116 5.25 17.81 -4.06
C ARG A 116 6.13 18.55 -3.05
N ASP A 117 5.98 18.25 -1.76
CA ASP A 117 6.76 18.89 -0.70
C ASP A 117 8.27 18.64 -0.89
N LEU A 118 8.65 17.46 -1.40
CA LEU A 118 10.04 17.17 -1.76
C LEU A 118 10.52 18.00 -2.95
N VAL A 119 9.69 18.20 -3.96
CA VAL A 119 10.01 19.02 -5.14
C VAL A 119 10.19 20.47 -4.72
N ASP A 120 9.32 21.00 -3.87
CA ASP A 120 9.37 22.38 -3.40
C ASP A 120 10.53 22.62 -2.42
N SER A 121 10.97 21.58 -1.71
CA SER A 121 12.14 21.62 -0.81
C SER A 121 13.49 21.50 -1.54
N ASN A 122 13.49 21.17 -2.84
CA ASN A 122 14.71 20.94 -3.62
C ASN A 122 14.81 21.98 -4.75
N ASP A 123 15.58 23.03 -4.51
CA ASP A 123 15.87 24.09 -5.48
C ASP A 123 16.39 23.48 -6.80
N GLY A 124 15.55 23.47 -7.85
CA GLY A 124 15.99 23.28 -9.23
C GLY A 124 16.20 21.85 -9.75
N SER A 125 15.33 20.87 -9.46
CA SER A 125 15.34 19.60 -10.22
C SER A 125 13.96 19.27 -10.82
N GLU A 126 13.68 19.91 -11.96
CA GLU A 126 12.55 19.67 -12.87
C GLU A 126 12.45 18.22 -13.39
N ARG A 127 13.43 17.36 -13.09
CA ARG A 127 13.51 15.98 -13.60
C ARG A 127 12.75 14.94 -12.77
N ALA A 128 12.53 15.20 -11.47
CA ALA A 128 11.74 14.30 -10.62
C ALA A 128 10.25 14.65 -10.73
N SER A 129 9.89 15.93 -10.59
CA SER A 129 8.51 16.43 -10.61
C SER A 129 7.77 16.15 -11.91
N GLY A 130 8.43 16.28 -13.07
CA GLY A 130 7.80 16.04 -14.37
C GLY A 130 7.35 14.60 -14.60
N ARG A 131 8.07 13.60 -14.06
CA ARG A 131 7.71 12.17 -14.21
C ARG A 131 6.53 11.78 -13.32
N TYR A 132 6.47 12.31 -12.11
CA TYR A 132 5.37 12.03 -11.18
C TYR A 132 4.10 12.81 -11.56
N ARG A 133 4.23 14.08 -11.97
CA ARG A 133 3.10 14.93 -12.38
C ARG A 133 2.43 14.44 -13.67
N ALA A 134 3.19 13.99 -14.68
CA ALA A 134 2.62 13.39 -15.88
C ALA A 134 1.94 12.03 -15.61
N ARG A 135 2.39 11.29 -14.60
CA ARG A 135 1.87 9.94 -14.29
C ARG A 135 0.67 9.94 -13.33
N ALA A 136 0.52 10.99 -12.54
CA ALA A 136 -0.68 11.29 -11.77
C ALA A 136 -1.81 11.85 -12.65
N LEU A 137 -1.47 12.65 -13.68
CA LEU A 137 -2.44 13.22 -14.62
C LEU A 137 -2.93 12.25 -15.72
N ASN A 138 -2.21 11.17 -16.02
CA ASN A 138 -2.67 10.12 -16.95
C ASN A 138 -3.55 9.06 -16.27
N PHE A 139 -4.33 9.44 -15.26
CA PHE A 139 -5.29 8.56 -14.59
C PHE A 139 -6.57 8.32 -15.40
N ASP A 140 -6.73 9.02 -16.53
CA ASP A 140 -7.94 8.98 -17.37
C ASP A 140 -7.95 7.88 -18.45
N ASP A 141 -6.84 7.19 -18.73
CA ASP A 141 -6.78 6.27 -19.89
C ASP A 141 -7.01 4.77 -19.58
N ASP A 142 -7.03 4.33 -18.32
CA ASP A 142 -7.01 2.88 -17.99
C ASP A 142 -7.72 2.50 -16.67
N VAL A 143 -8.71 3.28 -16.21
CA VAL A 143 -9.69 2.77 -15.24
C VAL A 143 -10.81 2.14 -16.06
N PRO A 144 -11.00 0.80 -16.08
CA PRO A 144 -12.16 0.21 -16.72
C PRO A 144 -13.41 0.78 -16.04
N ASN A 145 -14.16 1.57 -16.81
CA ASN A 145 -15.45 2.11 -16.42
C ASN A 145 -16.47 0.96 -16.39
N ASP A 146 -16.50 0.19 -15.29
CA ASP A 146 -17.52 -0.86 -15.06
C ASP A 146 -18.89 -0.24 -14.69
N ASN A 147 -19.36 0.76 -15.45
CA ASN A 147 -20.68 1.39 -15.30
C ASN A 147 -21.47 1.53 -16.62
N GLU A 148 -21.22 0.68 -17.61
CA GLU A 148 -22.08 0.48 -18.77
C GLU A 148 -22.02 -1.03 -19.07
N ASP A 149 -22.89 -1.89 -18.56
CA ASP A 149 -24.27 -2.07 -19.01
C ASP A 149 -25.08 -2.81 -17.94
N ASN A 150 -25.99 -2.11 -17.25
CA ASN A 150 -27.18 -2.73 -16.69
C ASN A 150 -28.38 -1.86 -17.09
N VAL A 151 -28.60 -1.78 -18.40
CA VAL A 151 -29.85 -1.26 -18.94
C VAL A 151 -30.81 -2.43 -19.02
N ALA A 152 -31.90 -2.27 -18.28
CA ALA A 152 -33.01 -3.20 -18.15
C ALA A 152 -33.48 -3.78 -19.49
N ASP A 153 -33.67 -5.09 -19.52
CA ASP A 153 -34.65 -5.72 -20.41
C ASP A 153 -36.06 -5.45 -19.86
N PRO A 154 -36.97 -4.79 -20.62
CA PRO A 154 -38.38 -4.92 -20.37
C PRO A 154 -38.93 -6.09 -21.20
N PHE A 155 -39.71 -6.93 -20.52
CA PHE A 155 -40.55 -8.02 -21.02
C PHE A 155 -41.34 -7.69 -22.29
#